data_AF-A0A432JZW0-F1
#
_entry.id   AF-A0A432JZW0-F1
#
_cell.length_a   1.000
_cell.length_b   1.000
_cell.length_c   1.000
_cell.angle_alpha   90.00
_cell.angle_beta   90.00
_cell.angle_gamma   90.00
#
_symmetry.space_group_name_H-M   'P 1'
#
loop_
_entity.id
_entity.type
_entity.pdbx_description
1 polymer ?
#
loop_
_entity_poly.entity_id
_entity_poly.type
_entity_poly.pdbx_seq_one_letter_code
_entity_poly.pdbx_strand_id
1 'polypeptide(L)'
;MSALPNQDPEQLARDQIDQMLEEAGWVIQSKKRINLHANRGVAIREYLTDAGEADYALFVNAKAVGIIEAKREEEGFRITTVEEQSTRYAKSKLKYLNNEALPFVYESTGIITHFTDYRDPKPRARTVFGFHRPETLANWLKKEKPLRARLLDLPKRKPIKNDTLILMK
;
A
#
# COMPACT_ATOMS: atom_id res chain seq x y z
N MET A 1 -29.70 11.88 5.50
CA MET A 1 -28.84 12.39 4.41
C MET A 1 -29.04 11.46 3.23
N SER A 2 -29.71 11.95 2.17
CA SER A 2 -30.10 11.14 1.01
C SER A 2 -28.87 10.80 0.17
N ALA A 3 -28.66 9.50 -0.10
CA ALA A 3 -27.73 9.06 -1.14
C ALA A 3 -28.14 9.70 -2.48
N LEU A 4 -27.17 10.28 -3.19
CA LEU A 4 -27.43 10.91 -4.49
C LEU A 4 -27.85 9.83 -5.51
N PRO A 5 -28.80 10.10 -6.43
CA PRO A 5 -29.56 9.04 -7.11
C PRO A 5 -28.83 8.26 -8.21
N ASN A 6 -27.50 8.35 -8.36
CA ASN A 6 -26.81 7.78 -9.52
C ASN A 6 -25.30 7.52 -9.31
N GLN A 7 -24.87 7.12 -8.11
CA GLN A 7 -23.48 6.65 -7.92
C GLN A 7 -23.43 5.13 -8.03
N ASP A 8 -22.68 4.63 -9.02
CA ASP A 8 -22.25 3.23 -9.08
C ASP A 8 -21.49 2.89 -7.78
N PRO A 9 -21.70 1.71 -7.16
CA PRO A 9 -20.90 1.25 -6.01
C PRO A 9 -19.39 1.51 -6.13
N GLU A 10 -18.85 1.45 -7.35
CA GLU A 10 -17.45 1.74 -7.63
C GLU A 10 -17.08 3.23 -7.42
N GLN A 11 -18.00 4.15 -7.69
CA GLN A 11 -17.81 5.58 -7.45
C GLN A 11 -17.84 5.88 -5.95
N LEU A 12 -18.75 5.26 -5.19
CA LEU A 12 -18.80 5.43 -3.74
C LEU A 12 -17.51 4.95 -3.07
N ALA A 13 -16.97 3.81 -3.53
CA ALA A 13 -15.67 3.30 -3.07
C ALA A 13 -14.54 4.29 -3.37
N ARG A 14 -14.52 4.89 -4.56
CA ARG A 14 -13.52 5.92 -4.92
C ARG A 14 -13.63 7.17 -4.05
N ASP A 15 -14.84 7.66 -3.81
CA ASP A 15 -15.07 8.84 -2.95
C ASP A 15 -14.58 8.59 -1.51
N GLN A 16 -14.80 7.39 -0.97
CA GLN A 16 -14.27 6.98 0.33
C GLN A 16 -12.74 6.87 0.33
N ILE A 17 -12.16 6.26 -0.70
CA ILE A 17 -10.70 6.14 -0.86
C ILE A 17 -10.06 7.53 -0.93
N ASP A 18 -10.67 8.46 -1.66
CA ASP A 18 -10.21 9.85 -1.75
C ASP A 18 -10.16 10.50 -0.38
N GLN A 19 -11.24 10.39 0.40
CA GLN A 19 -11.29 10.92 1.75
C GLN A 19 -10.19 10.31 2.65
N MET A 20 -10.02 8.99 2.63
CA MET A 20 -9.00 8.30 3.42
C MET A 20 -7.57 8.72 3.02
N LEU A 21 -7.33 8.98 1.74
CA LEU A 21 -6.04 9.45 1.23
C LEU A 21 -5.75 10.88 1.69
N GLU A 22 -6.74 11.77 1.59
CA GLU A 22 -6.61 13.15 2.07
C GLU A 22 -6.35 13.21 3.58
N GLU A 23 -7.07 12.41 4.36
CA GLU A 23 -6.86 12.26 5.82
C GLU A 23 -5.47 11.71 6.15
N ALA A 24 -4.93 10.82 5.30
CA ALA A 24 -3.57 10.32 5.40
C ALA A 24 -2.49 11.31 4.89
N GLY A 25 -2.89 12.49 4.41
CA GLY A 25 -2.00 13.58 4.00
C GLY A 25 -1.55 13.53 2.53
N TRP A 26 -2.25 12.79 1.68
CA TRP A 26 -1.99 12.75 0.24
C TRP A 26 -2.68 13.91 -0.48
N VAL A 27 -2.00 14.49 -1.47
CA VAL A 27 -2.64 15.41 -2.43
C VAL A 27 -3.10 14.61 -3.63
N ILE A 28 -4.40 14.59 -3.87
CA ILE A 28 -5.00 13.84 -4.98
C ILE A 28 -5.06 14.73 -6.22
N GLN A 29 -4.67 14.17 -7.37
CA GLN A 29 -4.65 14.85 -8.66
C GLN A 29 -5.23 13.94 -9.75
N SER A 30 -5.74 14.55 -10.82
CA SER A 30 -6.16 13.81 -12.02
C SER A 30 -5.06 13.82 -13.09
N LYS A 31 -5.08 12.84 -14.01
CA LYS A 31 -4.11 12.76 -15.12
C LYS A 31 -4.08 13.99 -16.04
N LYS A 32 -5.09 14.87 -16.02
CA LYS A 32 -5.18 16.06 -16.88
C LYS A 32 -4.13 17.13 -16.54
N ARG A 33 -3.72 17.23 -15.28
CA ARG A 33 -2.70 18.19 -14.83
C ARG A 33 -1.98 17.63 -13.62
N ILE A 34 -0.75 17.18 -13.84
CA ILE A 34 0.08 16.53 -12.83
C ILE A 34 1.15 17.52 -12.35
N ASN A 35 1.20 17.75 -11.05
CA ASN A 35 2.30 18.39 -10.34
C ASN A 35 2.79 17.45 -9.21
N LEU A 36 3.82 16.65 -9.51
CA LEU A 36 4.43 15.71 -8.56
C LEU A 36 5.12 16.39 -7.37
N HIS A 37 5.34 17.72 -7.45
CA HIS A 37 5.96 18.53 -6.41
C HIS A 37 4.94 19.30 -5.57
N ALA A 38 3.63 19.07 -5.77
CA ALA A 38 2.59 19.76 -5.02
C ALA A 38 2.63 19.46 -3.51
N ASN A 39 3.11 18.27 -3.13
CA ASN A 39 3.34 17.88 -1.74
C ASN A 39 4.37 16.74 -1.70
N ARG A 40 4.79 16.35 -0.50
CA ARG A 40 5.59 15.13 -0.27
C ARG A 40 4.91 13.90 -0.85
N GLY A 41 3.60 13.76 -0.64
CA GLY A 41 2.78 12.66 -1.15
C GLY A 41 1.75 13.14 -2.16
N VAL A 42 1.77 12.56 -3.35
CA VAL A 42 0.81 12.83 -4.43
C VAL A 42 0.20 11.51 -4.88
N ALA A 43 -1.12 11.43 -4.94
CA ALA A 43 -1.87 10.32 -5.52
C ALA A 43 -2.50 10.77 -6.83
N ILE A 44 -2.22 10.07 -7.94
CA ILE A 44 -2.78 10.41 -9.26
C ILE A 44 -3.83 9.39 -9.63
N ARG A 45 -5.07 9.84 -9.86
CA ARG A 45 -6.17 9.00 -10.33
C ARG A 45 -5.97 8.54 -11.78
N GLU A 46 -6.46 7.34 -12.10
CA GLU A 46 -6.55 6.78 -13.46
C GLU A 46 -5.21 6.76 -14.19
N TYR A 47 -4.19 6.19 -13.56
CA TYR A 47 -2.82 6.25 -14.08
C TYR A 47 -2.50 5.04 -14.97
N LEU A 48 -2.05 5.30 -16.20
CA LEU A 48 -1.68 4.26 -17.15
C LEU A 48 -0.36 3.57 -16.78
N THR A 49 -0.37 2.25 -16.66
CA THR A 49 0.81 1.40 -16.49
C THR A 49 0.93 0.40 -17.64
N ASP A 50 2.09 -0.24 -17.78
CA ASP A 50 2.30 -1.29 -18.79
C ASP A 50 1.51 -2.58 -18.50
N ALA A 51 0.96 -2.72 -17.28
CA ALA A 51 0.17 -3.87 -16.86
C ALA A 51 -1.36 -3.60 -16.84
N GLY A 52 -1.78 -2.38 -17.19
CA GLY A 52 -3.17 -1.92 -17.08
C GLY A 52 -3.28 -0.50 -16.51
N GLU A 53 -4.47 0.07 -16.51
CA GLU A 53 -4.76 1.34 -15.82
C GLU A 53 -4.95 1.06 -14.33
N ALA A 54 -4.12 1.69 -13.49
CA ALA A 54 -4.27 1.64 -12.05
C ALA A 54 -5.23 2.76 -11.61
N ASP A 55 -6.10 2.49 -10.63
CA ASP A 55 -7.02 3.50 -10.11
C ASP A 55 -6.26 4.68 -9.49
N TYR A 56 -5.19 4.40 -8.76
CA TYR A 56 -4.28 5.43 -8.25
C TYR A 56 -2.81 5.02 -8.39
N ALA A 57 -1.98 5.96 -8.84
CA ALA A 57 -0.52 5.87 -8.70
C ALA A 57 -0.03 6.77 -7.56
N LEU A 58 0.79 6.21 -6.66
CA LEU A 58 1.30 6.90 -5.48
C LEU A 58 2.73 7.38 -5.70
N PHE A 59 2.96 8.65 -5.41
CA PHE A 59 4.25 9.32 -5.53
C PHE A 59 4.68 9.89 -4.18
N VAL A 60 5.93 9.62 -3.81
CA VAL A 60 6.55 10.21 -2.63
C VAL A 60 7.85 10.89 -3.04
N ASN A 61 8.00 12.18 -2.71
CA ASN A 61 9.09 13.03 -3.19
C ASN A 61 9.24 12.96 -4.72
N ALA A 62 8.12 13.08 -5.44
CA ALA A 62 8.03 12.98 -6.91
C ALA A 62 8.51 11.64 -7.53
N LYS A 63 8.76 10.60 -6.73
CA LYS A 63 9.08 9.26 -7.21
C LYS A 63 7.88 8.35 -7.03
N ALA A 64 7.57 7.54 -8.04
CA ALA A 64 6.55 6.52 -7.91
C ALA A 64 6.96 5.47 -6.87
N VAL A 65 6.06 5.14 -5.95
CA VAL A 65 6.32 4.19 -4.85
C VAL A 65 5.29 3.09 -4.73
N GLY A 66 4.15 3.21 -5.39
CA GLY A 66 3.08 2.26 -5.24
C GLY A 66 1.84 2.58 -6.06
N ILE A 67 0.83 1.71 -5.93
CA ILE A 67 -0.47 1.86 -6.57
C ILE A 67 -1.60 1.49 -5.61
N ILE A 68 -2.81 1.93 -5.93
CA ILE A 68 -4.04 1.51 -5.30
C ILE A 68 -4.98 1.01 -6.39
N GLU A 69 -5.54 -0.17 -6.17
CA GLU A 69 -6.62 -0.74 -6.96
C GLU A 69 -7.93 -0.59 -6.17
N ALA A 70 -8.88 0.17 -6.72
CA ALA A 70 -10.21 0.32 -6.16
C ALA A 70 -11.07 -0.87 -6.60
N LYS A 71 -11.82 -1.44 -5.65
CA LYS A 71 -12.72 -2.57 -5.88
C LYS A 71 -14.12 -2.22 -5.39
N ARG A 72 -15.12 -2.92 -5.92
CA ARG A 72 -16.49 -2.80 -5.42
C ARG A 72 -16.59 -3.44 -4.04
N GLU A 73 -17.46 -2.91 -3.19
CA GLU A 73 -17.66 -3.40 -1.80
C GLU A 73 -17.87 -4.91 -1.73
N GLU A 74 -18.72 -5.44 -2.62
CA GLU A 74 -19.04 -6.85 -2.72
C GLU A 74 -17.82 -7.72 -3.11
N GLU A 75 -16.73 -7.16 -3.63
CA GLU A 75 -15.52 -7.93 -3.92
C GLU A 75 -14.55 -8.01 -2.73
N GLY A 76 -14.94 -7.48 -1.56
CA GLY A 76 -14.12 -7.51 -0.34
C GLY A 76 -13.64 -8.91 0.06
N PHE A 77 -14.44 -9.95 -0.19
CA PHE A 77 -14.07 -11.35 0.05
C PHE A 77 -13.18 -11.96 -1.05
N ARG A 78 -13.10 -11.33 -2.22
CA ARG A 78 -12.26 -11.76 -3.36
C ARG A 78 -10.87 -11.13 -3.35
N ILE A 79 -10.59 -10.15 -2.49
CA ILE A 79 -9.29 -9.47 -2.41
C ILE A 79 -8.14 -10.48 -2.17
N THR A 80 -8.40 -11.59 -1.47
CA THR A 80 -7.38 -12.64 -1.25
C THR A 80 -6.98 -13.41 -2.51
N THR A 81 -7.81 -13.43 -3.56
CA THR A 81 -7.55 -14.16 -4.81
C THR A 81 -6.73 -13.33 -5.81
N VAL A 82 -6.46 -12.05 -5.50
CA VAL A 82 -5.85 -11.06 -6.41
C VAL A 82 -4.33 -10.89 -6.17
N GLU A 83 -3.69 -11.81 -5.43
CA GLU A 83 -2.21 -11.85 -5.30
C GLU A 83 -1.50 -11.94 -6.68
N GLU A 84 -2.13 -12.54 -7.69
CA GLU A 84 -1.54 -12.69 -9.03
C GLU A 84 -1.49 -11.38 -9.83
N GLN A 85 -2.46 -10.48 -9.66
CA GLN A 85 -2.52 -9.21 -10.41
C GLN A 85 -1.65 -8.14 -9.75
N SER A 86 -1.65 -8.08 -8.42
CA SER A 86 -0.81 -7.19 -7.62
C SER A 86 0.70 -7.47 -7.80
N THR A 87 1.07 -8.74 -8.03
CA THR A 87 2.47 -9.12 -8.33
C THR A 87 2.96 -8.59 -9.69
N ARG A 88 2.07 -8.43 -10.67
CA ARG A 88 2.42 -7.85 -11.98
C ARG A 88 2.79 -6.37 -11.85
N TYR A 89 2.07 -5.63 -11.01
CA TYR A 89 2.33 -4.21 -10.80
C TYR A 89 3.61 -3.93 -10.01
N ALA A 90 3.96 -4.79 -9.05
CA ALA A 90 5.24 -4.65 -8.33
C ALA A 90 6.45 -4.64 -9.28
N LYS A 91 6.33 -5.31 -10.43
CA LYS A 91 7.36 -5.37 -11.48
C LYS A 91 7.08 -4.45 -12.68
N SER A 92 5.93 -3.79 -12.73
CA SER A 92 5.54 -3.00 -13.90
C SER A 92 6.20 -1.61 -13.88
N LYS A 93 6.44 -1.10 -15.09
CA LYS A 93 6.79 0.30 -15.28
C LYS A 93 5.51 1.10 -15.50
N LEU A 94 5.50 2.29 -14.96
CA LEU A 94 4.53 3.32 -15.27
C LEU A 94 4.81 3.79 -16.70
N LYS A 95 3.81 3.79 -17.57
CA LYS A 95 3.99 3.92 -19.02
C LYS A 95 4.74 5.19 -19.45
N TYR A 96 4.67 6.25 -18.64
CA TYR A 96 5.28 7.55 -18.89
C TYR A 96 6.46 7.87 -17.97
N LEU A 97 6.92 6.92 -17.16
CA LEU A 97 8.01 7.09 -16.20
C LEU A 97 8.91 5.86 -16.19
N ASN A 98 10.23 6.07 -16.24
CA ASN A 98 11.17 5.00 -15.95
C ASN A 98 11.33 4.85 -14.42
N ASN A 99 10.33 4.26 -13.77
CA ASN A 99 10.35 4.00 -12.33
C ASN A 99 11.07 2.70 -11.98
N GLU A 100 11.59 2.65 -10.76
CA GLU A 100 11.94 1.39 -10.10
C GLU A 100 10.67 0.61 -9.74
N ALA A 101 10.84 -0.66 -9.36
CA ALA A 101 9.75 -1.53 -8.90
C ALA A 101 8.82 -0.78 -7.93
N LEU A 102 7.51 -1.00 -8.01
CA LEU A 102 6.51 -0.34 -7.16
C LEU A 102 6.26 -1.21 -5.92
N PRO A 103 6.97 -1.00 -4.79
CA PRO A 103 6.94 -1.95 -3.69
C PRO A 103 5.62 -1.98 -2.93
N PHE A 104 4.83 -0.90 -2.98
CA PHE A 104 3.64 -0.74 -2.18
C PHE A 104 2.39 -0.90 -3.03
N VAL A 105 1.59 -1.92 -2.74
CA VAL A 105 0.30 -2.13 -3.41
C VAL A 105 -0.79 -2.11 -2.36
N TYR A 106 -1.85 -1.34 -2.63
CA TYR A 106 -3.08 -1.36 -1.88
C TYR A 106 -4.23 -1.86 -2.75
N GLU A 107 -5.15 -2.56 -2.11
CA GLU A 107 -6.42 -2.96 -2.69
C GLU A 107 -7.49 -2.49 -1.72
N SER A 108 -8.43 -1.68 -2.17
CA SER A 108 -9.42 -1.06 -1.28
C SER A 108 -10.82 -1.08 -1.86
N THR A 109 -11.79 -1.39 -1.02
CA THR A 109 -13.22 -1.21 -1.33
C THR A 109 -13.80 0.09 -0.81
N GLY A 110 -12.98 0.95 -0.20
CA GLY A 110 -13.43 2.10 0.60
C GLY A 110 -13.81 1.74 2.04
N ILE A 111 -14.10 0.46 2.31
CA ILE A 111 -14.39 -0.05 3.66
C ILE A 111 -13.25 -0.93 4.18
N ILE A 112 -12.73 -1.84 3.34
CA ILE A 112 -11.61 -2.72 3.68
C ILE A 112 -10.43 -2.31 2.81
N THR A 113 -9.27 -2.13 3.43
CA THR A 113 -8.01 -1.87 2.74
C THR A 113 -7.00 -2.95 3.05
N HIS A 114 -6.51 -3.62 2.01
CA HIS A 114 -5.36 -4.52 2.07
C HIS A 114 -4.11 -3.80 1.61
N PHE A 115 -2.98 -4.19 2.20
CA PHE A 115 -1.67 -3.66 1.88
C PHE A 115 -0.65 -4.77 1.72
N THR A 116 0.14 -4.69 0.65
CA THR A 116 1.28 -5.58 0.38
C THR A 116 2.55 -4.75 0.20
N ASP A 117 3.62 -5.13 0.91
CA ASP A 117 4.98 -4.63 0.70
C ASP A 117 5.79 -5.71 -0.02
N TYR A 118 6.05 -5.51 -1.31
CA TYR A 118 6.75 -6.47 -2.17
C TYR A 118 8.24 -6.59 -1.90
N ARG A 119 8.78 -5.79 -0.98
CA ARG A 119 10.15 -5.94 -0.48
C ARG A 119 10.23 -7.04 0.58
N ASP A 120 9.10 -7.44 1.17
CA ASP A 120 9.07 -8.51 2.18
C ASP A 120 9.57 -9.83 1.58
N PRO A 121 10.28 -10.69 2.33
CA PRO A 121 10.81 -11.96 1.80
C PRO A 121 9.72 -12.92 1.30
N LYS A 122 8.51 -12.79 1.87
CA LYS A 122 7.29 -13.48 1.45
C LYS A 122 6.17 -12.43 1.45
N PRO A 123 6.00 -11.68 0.36
CA PRO A 123 4.96 -10.66 0.26
C PRO A 123 3.60 -11.29 0.53
N ARG A 124 2.83 -10.67 1.41
CA ARG A 124 1.49 -11.10 1.80
C ARG A 124 0.64 -9.89 2.09
N ALA A 125 -0.54 -9.87 1.47
CA ALA A 125 -1.58 -8.90 1.75
C ALA A 125 -1.96 -8.97 3.24
N ARG A 126 -2.21 -7.80 3.83
CA ARG A 126 -2.71 -7.67 5.20
C ARG A 126 -3.70 -6.52 5.28
N THR A 127 -4.74 -6.69 6.07
CA THR A 127 -5.69 -5.62 6.34
C THR A 127 -5.02 -4.51 7.15
N VAL A 128 -5.26 -3.27 6.77
CA VAL A 128 -4.78 -2.06 7.44
C VAL A 128 -5.95 -1.13 7.67
N PHE A 129 -5.90 -0.36 8.75
CA PHE A 129 -7.00 0.55 9.13
C PHE A 129 -7.15 1.76 8.20
N GLY A 130 -6.14 2.04 7.38
CA GLY A 130 -6.15 3.14 6.43
C GLY A 130 -4.88 3.18 5.60
N PHE A 131 -4.83 4.13 4.66
CA PHE A 131 -3.63 4.37 3.87
C PHE A 131 -2.50 4.89 4.74
N HIS A 132 -1.28 4.48 4.43
CA HIS A 132 -0.12 4.95 5.17
C HIS A 132 0.20 6.37 4.72
N ARG A 133 0.65 7.21 5.67
CA ARG A 133 1.12 8.56 5.35
C ARG A 133 2.33 8.53 4.41
N PRO A 134 2.51 9.54 3.55
CA PRO A 134 3.68 9.66 2.68
C PRO A 134 5.02 9.62 3.44
N GLU A 135 5.08 10.17 4.66
CA GLU A 135 6.28 10.12 5.51
C GLU A 135 6.64 8.69 5.92
N THR A 136 5.63 7.87 6.22
CA THR A 136 5.82 6.46 6.62
C THR A 136 6.41 5.67 5.48
N LEU A 137 5.84 5.78 4.27
CA LEU A 137 6.35 5.09 3.09
C LEU A 137 7.77 5.55 2.74
N ALA A 138 8.05 6.86 2.79
CA ALA A 138 9.40 7.39 2.60
C ALA A 138 10.41 6.80 3.61
N ASN A 139 10.04 6.75 4.90
CA ASN A 139 10.91 6.21 5.94
C ASN A 139 11.16 4.72 5.77
N TRP A 140 10.19 3.98 5.25
CA TRP A 140 10.36 2.58 4.90
C TRP A 140 11.27 2.37 3.70
N LEU A 141 11.19 3.22 2.68
CA LEU A 141 12.07 3.16 1.50
C LEU A 141 13.53 3.47 1.83
N LYS A 142 13.80 4.26 2.88
CA LYS A 142 15.16 4.51 3.37
C LYS A 142 15.80 3.30 4.05
N LYS A 143 15.02 2.30 4.46
CA LYS A 143 15.54 1.10 5.11
C LYS A 143 15.91 0.08 4.06
N GLU A 144 17.12 -0.48 4.18
CA GLU A 144 17.61 -1.55 3.31
C GLU A 144 16.69 -2.79 3.35
N LYS A 145 16.23 -3.17 4.55
CA LYS A 145 15.34 -4.31 4.77
C LYS A 145 13.99 -3.87 5.34
N PRO A 146 12.85 -4.38 4.82
CA PRO A 146 11.55 -4.16 5.44
C PRO A 146 11.46 -4.87 6.80
N LEU A 147 10.42 -4.55 7.57
CA LEU A 147 10.25 -5.07 8.92
C LEU A 147 10.23 -6.61 8.95
N ARG A 148 9.49 -7.27 8.04
CA ARG A 148 9.42 -8.73 8.05
C ARG A 148 10.76 -9.39 7.74
N ALA A 149 11.58 -8.79 6.87
CA ALA A 149 12.95 -9.25 6.63
C ALA A 149 13.82 -9.10 7.88
N ARG A 150 13.76 -7.94 8.54
CA ARG A 150 14.52 -7.69 9.79
C ARG A 150 14.13 -8.61 10.94
N LEU A 151 12.87 -9.06 10.99
CA LEU A 151 12.42 -10.02 12.00
C LEU A 151 13.06 -11.40 11.80
N LEU A 152 13.45 -11.77 10.58
CA LEU A 152 14.17 -13.02 10.31
C LEU A 152 15.64 -12.95 10.77
N ASP A 153 16.20 -11.75 10.89
CA ASP A 153 17.58 -11.52 11.34
C ASP A 153 17.69 -11.44 12.88
N LEU A 154 16.59 -11.65 13.62
CA LEU A 154 16.62 -11.59 15.08
C LEU A 154 17.59 -12.67 15.64
N PRO A 155 18.45 -12.30 16.60
CA PRO A 155 19.37 -13.26 17.19
C PRO A 155 18.58 -14.38 17.86
N LYS A 156 19.05 -15.62 17.69
CA LYS A 156 18.50 -16.77 18.42
C LYS A 156 18.57 -16.45 19.91
N ARG A 157 17.42 -16.54 20.60
CA ARG A 157 17.39 -16.38 22.05
C ARG A 157 18.33 -17.41 22.66
N LYS A 158 19.24 -16.97 23.54
CA LYS A 158 19.95 -17.88 24.42
C LYS A 158 18.90 -18.51 25.35
N PRO A 159 18.91 -19.84 25.55
CA PRO A 159 18.03 -20.46 26.54
C PRO A 159 18.27 -19.80 27.90
N ILE A 160 17.18 -19.50 28.61
CA ILE A 160 17.25 -19.02 29.98
C ILE A 160 17.84 -20.19 30.79
N LYS A 161 19.04 -20.01 31.33
CA LYS A 161 19.60 -20.95 32.29
C LYS A 161 18.82 -20.80 33.59
N ASN A 162 18.00 -21.80 33.93
CA ASN A 162 17.48 -21.93 35.29
C ASN A 162 18.61 -22.47 36.18
N ASP A 163 19.58 -21.62 36.50
CA ASP A 163 20.56 -21.91 37.55
C ASP A 163 19.88 -21.59 38.90
N THR A 164 18.88 -22.40 39.27
CA THR A 164 18.44 -22.53 40.67
C THR A 164 19.12 -23.76 41.25
N LEU A 165 20.41 -23.63 41.53
CA LEU A 165 21.06 -24.44 42.55
C LEU A 165 20.74 -23.80 43.89
N ILE A 166 19.75 -24.34 44.59
CA ILE A 166 19.80 -24.38 46.05
C ILE A 166 19.74 -25.86 46.44
N LEU A 167 20.92 -26.45 46.51
CA LEU A 167 21.23 -27.48 47.49
C LEU A 167 20.91 -26.89 48.86
N MET A 168 19.84 -27.34 49.50
CA MET A 168 19.73 -27.39 50.94
C MET A 168 18.85 -28.58 51.32
N LYS A 169 19.45 -29.59 51.95
CA LYS A 169 18.74 -30.50 52.83
C LYS A 169 19.08 -31.96 52.63
#